data_AF-A0A523I7J4-F1
#
_entry.id   AF-A0A523I7J4-F1
#
_cell.length_a   1.000
_cell.length_b   1.000
_cell.length_c   1.000
_cell.angle_alpha   90.00
_cell.angle_beta   90.00
_cell.angle_gamma   90.00
#
_symmetry.space_group_name_H-M   'P 1'
#
loop_
_entity.id
_entity.type
_entity.pdbx_description
1 polymer ?
#
loop_
_entity_poly.entity_id
_entity_poly.type
_entity_poly.pdbx_seq_one_letter_code
_entity_poly.pdbx_strand_id
1 'polypeptide(L)'
;MTIRRLPNIEIKEFIIISLVLFNLQCQGSQEASVEKIGDSSGILLPLHMEELVGLRDGETVDIDVKFLGNSEVTRDDGLNGPDSLMLQIQLQFGVPTRFQSGSFRWYRKDELFQGPLTSLSVTYYGGQGGLPSMDGRFQFRITGHGHYEIFIPTTEIVRP
;
A
#
# COMPACT_ATOMS: atom_id res chain seq x y z
N MET A 1 -54.80 8.39 34.78
CA MET A 1 -53.89 7.41 34.17
C MET A 1 -53.52 7.94 32.79
N THR A 2 -52.38 8.64 32.68
CA THR A 2 -52.03 9.45 31.50
C THR A 2 -51.22 8.61 30.51
N ILE A 3 -51.85 8.21 29.42
CA ILE A 3 -51.20 7.47 28.33
C ILE A 3 -50.44 8.50 27.47
N ARG A 4 -49.10 8.49 27.56
CA ARG A 4 -48.24 9.26 26.64
C ARG A 4 -48.31 8.59 25.26
N ARG A 5 -48.92 9.28 24.29
CA ARG A 5 -48.82 8.90 22.87
C ARG A 5 -47.38 9.12 22.41
N LEU A 6 -46.76 8.07 21.89
CA LEU A 6 -45.54 8.18 21.10
C LEU A 6 -45.84 8.99 19.82
N PRO A 7 -44.94 9.88 19.38
CA PRO A 7 -45.13 10.62 18.14
C PRO A 7 -45.16 9.66 16.95
N ASN A 8 -46.08 9.91 16.02
CA ASN A 8 -46.13 9.24 14.72
C ASN A 8 -44.88 9.65 13.93
N ILE A 9 -43.88 8.78 13.91
CA ILE A 9 -42.73 8.91 13.01
C ILE A 9 -43.26 8.55 11.62
N GLU A 10 -43.42 9.57 10.76
CA GLU A 10 -43.86 9.36 9.38
C GLU A 10 -42.78 8.59 8.60
N ILE A 11 -43.22 7.71 7.69
CA ILE A 11 -42.35 6.87 6.83
C ILE A 11 -41.28 7.69 6.09
N LYS A 12 -41.53 8.98 5.85
CA LYS A 12 -40.58 9.93 5.24
C LYS A 12 -39.35 10.20 6.12
N GLU A 13 -39.50 10.26 7.45
CA GLU A 13 -38.38 10.49 8.37
C GLU A 13 -37.48 9.26 8.49
N PHE A 14 -38.05 8.05 8.37
CA PHE A 14 -37.29 6.79 8.37
C PHE A 14 -36.40 6.65 7.12
N ILE A 15 -36.88 7.12 5.96
CA ILE A 15 -36.13 7.09 4.69
C ILE A 15 -34.92 8.04 4.76
N ILE A 16 -35.08 9.22 5.35
CA ILE A 16 -34.00 10.22 5.46
C ILE A 16 -32.90 9.70 6.40
N ILE A 17 -33.26 9.10 7.53
CA ILE A 17 -32.28 8.52 8.48
C ILE A 17 -31.53 7.33 7.83
N SER A 18 -32.22 6.49 7.06
CA SER A 18 -31.60 5.38 6.33
C SER A 18 -30.64 5.84 5.21
N LEU A 19 -30.92 6.96 4.55
CA LEU A 19 -30.05 7.54 3.51
C LEU A 19 -28.80 8.21 4.10
N VAL A 20 -28.91 8.83 5.27
CA VAL A 20 -27.77 9.43 5.98
C VAL A 20 -26.85 8.34 6.57
N LEU A 21 -27.40 7.22 7.04
CA LEU A 21 -26.62 6.10 7.56
C LEU A 21 -25.93 5.26 6.46
N PHE A 22 -26.44 5.26 5.22
CA PHE A 22 -25.82 4.55 4.10
C PHE A 22 -24.53 5.19 3.58
N ASN A 23 -24.31 6.48 3.86
CA ASN A 23 -23.09 7.21 3.45
C ASN A 23 -21.93 7.09 4.47
N LEU A 24 -22.11 6.35 5.56
CA LEU A 24 -21.07 6.08 6.56
C LEU A 24 -20.32 4.76 6.32
N GLN A 25 -20.63 4.02 5.24
CA GLN A 25 -19.95 2.77 4.93
C GLN A 25 -18.83 2.95 3.90
N CYS A 26 -17.63 2.56 4.33
CA CYS A 26 -16.47 2.15 3.54
C CYS A 26 -15.52 3.24 2.98
N GLN A 27 -15.07 4.19 3.82
CA GLN A 27 -13.76 4.83 3.60
C GLN A 27 -12.70 4.07 4.39
N GLY A 28 -12.26 2.92 3.88
CA GLY A 28 -11.30 2.05 4.57
C GLY A 28 -10.21 1.44 3.71
N SER A 29 -10.14 1.80 2.42
CA SER A 29 -8.95 1.49 1.61
C SER A 29 -7.95 2.61 1.88
N GLN A 30 -7.00 2.36 2.78
CA GLN A 30 -5.81 3.20 2.88
C GLN A 30 -5.02 3.02 1.58
N GLU A 31 -4.59 4.12 0.94
CA GLU A 31 -3.73 4.05 -0.23
C GLU A 31 -2.33 3.54 0.13
N ALA A 32 -1.63 2.95 -0.83
CA ALA A 32 -0.22 2.59 -0.65
C ALA A 32 0.61 3.84 -0.35
N SER A 33 1.54 3.73 0.60
CA SER A 33 2.29 4.87 1.09
C SER A 33 3.75 4.56 1.37
N VAL A 34 4.58 5.59 1.28
CA VAL A 34 5.98 5.55 1.68
C VAL A 34 6.23 6.69 2.65
N GLU A 35 6.69 6.37 3.85
CA GLU A 35 6.93 7.34 4.92
C GLU A 35 8.40 7.32 5.33
N LYS A 36 8.96 8.51 5.55
CA LYS A 36 10.23 8.65 6.26
C LYS A 36 9.95 8.67 7.76
N ILE A 37 10.43 7.68 8.48
CA ILE A 37 10.26 7.55 9.92
C ILE A 37 11.25 8.48 10.64
N GLY A 38 10.71 9.42 11.43
CA GLY A 38 11.46 10.27 12.35
C GLY A 38 11.22 9.92 13.82
N ASP A 39 11.84 10.66 14.73
CA ASP A 39 11.81 10.37 16.17
C ASP A 39 10.44 10.60 16.83
N SER A 40 9.58 11.44 16.24
CA SER A 40 8.28 11.82 16.81
C SER A 40 7.09 11.64 15.87
N SER A 41 7.32 11.61 14.55
CA SER A 41 6.29 11.39 13.53
C SER A 41 6.92 10.96 12.20
N GLY A 42 6.14 10.23 11.40
CA GLY A 42 6.48 9.90 10.02
C GLY A 42 6.17 11.05 9.07
N ILE A 43 7.00 11.26 8.05
CA ILE A 43 6.75 12.19 6.96
C ILE A 43 6.34 11.39 5.72
N LEU A 44 5.09 11.55 5.28
CA LEU A 44 4.60 10.94 4.05
C LEU A 44 5.33 11.54 2.84
N LEU A 45 5.86 10.67 1.98
CA LEU A 45 6.53 11.05 0.75
C LEU A 45 5.51 11.15 -0.39
N PRO A 46 5.72 12.06 -1.36
CA PRO A 46 4.83 12.20 -2.52
C PRO A 46 5.12 11.11 -3.57
N LEU A 47 5.03 9.85 -3.14
CA LEU A 47 5.18 8.65 -3.94
C LEU A 47 3.83 7.93 -3.98
N HIS A 48 3.37 7.58 -5.17
CA HIS A 48 2.19 6.74 -5.36
C HIS A 48 2.60 5.40 -5.97
N MET A 49 1.91 4.32 -5.58
CA MET A 49 2.16 3.01 -6.17
C MET A 49 1.57 2.99 -7.59
N GLU A 50 2.43 2.78 -8.57
CA GLU A 50 2.07 2.66 -9.98
C GLU A 50 1.72 1.21 -10.33
N GLU A 51 2.51 0.27 -9.81
CA GLU A 51 2.45 -1.12 -10.26
C GLU A 51 2.76 -2.09 -9.13
N LEU A 52 2.04 -3.21 -9.14
CA LEU A 52 2.30 -4.38 -8.32
C LEU A 52 2.14 -5.62 -9.20
N VAL A 53 3.27 -6.18 -9.63
CA VAL A 53 3.32 -7.38 -10.46
C VAL A 53 3.96 -8.52 -9.70
N GLY A 54 3.59 -9.74 -10.05
CA GLY A 54 4.20 -10.90 -9.43
C GLY A 54 3.98 -12.18 -10.18
N LEU A 55 4.93 -13.10 -9.99
CA LEU A 55 4.92 -14.42 -10.59
C LEU A 55 5.13 -15.47 -9.51
N ARG A 56 4.20 -16.43 -9.45
CA ARG A 56 4.36 -17.62 -8.64
C ARG A 56 5.16 -18.66 -9.41
N ASP A 57 6.23 -19.15 -8.80
CA ASP A 57 7.00 -20.31 -9.27
C ASP A 57 7.06 -21.37 -8.16
N GLY A 58 6.24 -22.42 -8.29
CA GLY A 58 6.14 -23.48 -7.30
C GLY A 58 5.76 -22.98 -5.89
N GLU A 59 6.75 -23.00 -5.01
CA GLU A 59 6.63 -22.61 -3.59
C GLU A 59 7.03 -21.15 -3.32
N THR A 60 7.50 -20.40 -4.33
CA THR A 60 7.87 -19.00 -4.17
C THR A 60 6.96 -18.08 -4.99
N VAL A 61 6.85 -16.83 -4.56
CA VAL A 61 6.31 -15.72 -5.35
C VAL A 61 7.32 -14.61 -5.37
N ASP A 62 7.72 -14.22 -6.57
CA ASP A 62 8.52 -13.01 -6.78
C ASP A 62 7.57 -11.87 -7.15
N ILE A 63 7.70 -10.76 -6.45
CA ILE A 63 6.81 -9.60 -6.56
C ILE A 63 7.67 -8.36 -6.77
N ASP A 64 7.36 -7.60 -7.81
CA ASP A 64 7.93 -6.28 -8.02
C ASP A 64 6.86 -5.21 -7.74
N VAL A 65 7.23 -4.19 -6.97
CA VAL A 65 6.37 -3.06 -6.65
C VAL A 65 7.04 -1.79 -7.11
N LYS A 66 6.33 -0.95 -7.85
CA LYS A 66 6.84 0.32 -8.35
C LYS A 66 6.05 1.48 -7.76
N PHE A 67 6.78 2.42 -7.18
CA PHE A 67 6.26 3.72 -6.76
C PHE A 67 6.87 4.82 -7.63
N LEU A 68 6.06 5.78 -8.02
CA LEU A 68 6.45 6.95 -8.78
C LEU A 68 6.21 8.22 -7.98
N GLY A 69 7.14 9.17 -8.10
CA GLY A 69 7.04 10.48 -7.52
C GLY A 69 6.29 11.44 -8.43
N ASN A 70 5.63 12.41 -7.82
CA ASN A 70 4.84 13.41 -8.54
C ASN A 70 5.72 14.50 -9.21
N SER A 71 7.04 14.34 -9.21
CA SER A 71 7.97 15.38 -9.61
C SER A 71 8.26 15.29 -11.10
N GLU A 72 7.59 16.14 -11.89
CA GLU A 72 8.05 16.58 -13.20
C GLU A 72 9.34 17.40 -13.03
N VAL A 73 10.47 16.75 -12.73
CA VAL A 73 11.77 17.42 -12.84
C VAL A 73 12.29 17.15 -14.24
N THR A 74 11.89 17.98 -15.19
CA THR A 74 12.62 18.09 -16.46
C THR A 74 13.97 18.75 -16.16
N ARG A 75 15.07 17.98 -16.18
CA ARG A 75 16.42 18.58 -16.26
C ARG A 75 16.92 18.56 -17.70
N ASP A 76 17.79 19.53 -17.96
CA ASP A 76 18.31 19.95 -19.26
C ASP A 76 19.38 19.00 -19.86
N ASP A 77 19.51 17.78 -19.32
CA ASP A 77 20.56 16.81 -19.65
C ASP A 77 20.06 15.54 -20.37
N GLY A 78 18.76 15.45 -20.66
CA GLY A 78 18.18 14.39 -21.49
C GLY A 78 18.06 13.01 -20.82
N LEU A 79 18.29 12.93 -19.50
CA LEU A 79 18.16 11.69 -18.71
C LEU A 79 17.30 11.95 -17.46
N ASN A 80 15.98 12.19 -17.61
CA ASN A 80 15.09 12.33 -16.45
C ASN A 80 13.84 11.46 -16.56
N GLY A 81 13.59 10.69 -15.51
CA GLY A 81 12.28 10.19 -15.12
C GLY A 81 11.95 10.69 -13.70
N PRO A 82 10.67 10.65 -13.28
CA PRO A 82 10.29 11.01 -11.92
C PRO A 82 11.04 10.18 -10.87
N ASP A 83 11.14 10.69 -9.62
CA ASP A 83 11.61 9.89 -8.47
C ASP A 83 10.93 8.52 -8.51
N SER A 84 11.69 7.43 -8.47
CA SER A 84 11.15 6.08 -8.66
C SER A 84 11.71 5.14 -7.60
N LEU A 85 10.82 4.51 -6.84
CA LEU A 85 11.17 3.50 -5.86
C LEU A 85 10.64 2.15 -6.34
N MET A 86 11.56 1.22 -6.59
CA MET A 86 11.26 -0.17 -6.92
C MET A 86 11.56 -1.07 -5.72
N LEU A 87 10.63 -1.97 -5.43
CA LEU A 87 10.80 -3.04 -4.44
C LEU A 87 10.81 -4.37 -5.18
N GLN A 88 11.69 -5.26 -4.77
CA GLN A 88 11.67 -6.66 -5.18
C GLN A 88 11.49 -7.49 -3.93
N ILE A 89 10.44 -8.30 -3.90
CA ILE A 89 9.99 -9.04 -2.73
C ILE A 89 9.85 -10.50 -3.11
N GLN A 90 10.48 -11.38 -2.33
CA GLN A 90 10.30 -12.82 -2.48
C GLN A 90 9.54 -13.36 -1.27
N LEU A 91 8.42 -14.02 -1.54
CA LEU A 91 7.63 -14.72 -0.55
C LEU A 91 7.80 -16.23 -0.72
N GLN A 92 7.86 -16.94 0.40
CA GLN A 92 7.78 -18.39 0.43
C GLN A 92 6.38 -18.80 0.88
N PHE A 93 5.70 -19.60 0.05
CA PHE A 93 4.42 -20.20 0.39
C PHE A 93 4.57 -21.21 1.51
N GLY A 94 3.63 -21.11 2.44
CA GLY A 94 3.45 -22.01 3.57
C GLY A 94 2.18 -21.59 4.30
N VAL A 95 1.88 -22.27 5.41
CA VAL A 95 0.82 -21.86 6.33
C VAL A 95 1.50 -21.42 7.64
N PRO A 96 1.72 -20.10 7.86
CA PRO A 96 1.43 -18.97 6.99
C PRO A 96 2.51 -18.73 5.91
N THR A 97 2.18 -17.90 4.92
CA THR A 97 3.16 -17.38 3.94
C THR A 97 4.20 -16.54 4.66
N ARG A 98 5.46 -16.57 4.20
CA ARG A 98 6.57 -15.89 4.86
C ARG A 98 7.32 -14.98 3.90
N PHE A 99 7.77 -13.84 4.40
CA PHE A 99 8.78 -13.04 3.73
C PHE A 99 10.12 -13.79 3.74
N GLN A 100 10.66 -14.08 2.57
CA GLN A 100 11.94 -14.78 2.42
C GLN A 100 13.08 -13.80 2.24
N SER A 101 12.93 -12.84 1.32
CA SER A 101 13.92 -11.79 1.08
C SER A 101 13.27 -10.60 0.37
N GLY A 102 13.99 -9.48 0.34
CA GLY A 102 13.61 -8.36 -0.49
C GLY A 102 14.70 -7.31 -0.58
N SER A 103 14.58 -6.46 -1.60
CA SER A 103 15.48 -5.33 -1.82
C SER A 103 14.72 -4.13 -2.33
N PHE A 104 15.34 -2.95 -2.21
CA PHE A 104 14.83 -1.72 -2.81
C PHE A 104 15.88 -1.12 -3.75
N ARG A 105 15.40 -0.42 -4.78
CA ARG A 105 16.16 0.53 -5.58
C ARG A 105 15.38 1.83 -5.67
N TRP A 106 15.97 2.93 -5.24
CA TRP A 106 15.33 4.23 -5.23
C TRP A 106 16.18 5.23 -5.99
N TYR A 107 15.68 5.67 -7.14
CA TYR A 107 16.20 6.83 -7.85
C TYR A 107 15.54 8.09 -7.29
N ARG A 108 16.36 8.95 -6.69
CA ARG A 108 15.90 10.21 -6.09
C ARG A 108 16.91 11.30 -6.34
N LYS A 109 16.50 12.40 -6.98
CA LYS A 109 17.38 13.55 -7.27
C LYS A 109 18.72 13.13 -7.91
N ASP A 110 18.66 12.27 -8.92
CA ASP A 110 19.82 11.72 -9.69
C ASP A 110 20.74 10.79 -8.91
N GLU A 111 20.40 10.46 -7.67
CA GLU A 111 21.12 9.47 -6.85
C GLU A 111 20.36 8.15 -6.86
N LEU A 112 21.10 7.05 -7.02
CA LEU A 112 20.57 5.69 -6.84
C LEU A 112 20.92 5.18 -5.45
N PHE A 113 19.90 4.91 -4.66
CA PHE A 113 20.02 4.18 -3.41
C PHE A 113 19.53 2.75 -3.59
N GLN A 114 20.22 1.80 -2.99
CA GLN A 114 19.79 0.41 -3.00
C GLN A 114 20.20 -0.30 -1.72
N GLY A 115 19.47 -1.35 -1.38
CA GLY A 115 19.76 -2.13 -0.18
C GLY A 115 18.69 -3.16 0.15
N PRO A 116 18.84 -3.83 1.28
CA PRO A 116 17.87 -4.83 1.72
C PRO A 116 16.57 -4.19 2.18
N LEU A 117 15.48 -4.92 1.96
CA LEU A 117 14.16 -4.65 2.51
C LEU A 117 13.90 -5.61 3.68
N THR A 118 13.27 -5.13 4.74
CA THR A 118 12.78 -5.96 5.85
C THR A 118 11.26 -5.93 5.88
N SER A 119 10.62 -7.06 6.15
CA SER A 119 9.16 -7.13 6.35
C SER A 119 8.80 -6.96 7.82
N LEU A 120 7.87 -6.06 8.11
CA LEU A 120 7.15 -5.99 9.39
C LEU A 120 5.94 -6.93 9.39
N SER A 121 5.22 -6.97 8.27
CA SER A 121 4.09 -7.87 8.04
C SER A 121 3.93 -8.09 6.55
N VAL A 122 3.48 -9.27 6.16
CA VAL A 122 3.09 -9.55 4.78
C VAL A 122 2.00 -10.61 4.79
N THR A 123 0.97 -10.39 3.99
CA THR A 123 -0.08 -11.36 3.74
C THR A 123 -0.22 -11.54 2.25
N TYR A 124 -0.19 -12.80 1.81
CA TYR A 124 -0.50 -13.16 0.44
C TYR A 124 -1.84 -13.88 0.41
N TYR A 125 -2.71 -13.45 -0.49
CA TYR A 125 -4.00 -14.05 -0.75
C TYR A 125 -3.96 -14.65 -2.15
N GLY A 126 -3.91 -15.97 -2.24
CA GLY A 126 -4.01 -16.63 -3.53
C GLY A 126 -4.04 -18.12 -3.35
N GLY A 127 -5.20 -18.67 -3.68
CA GLY A 127 -5.53 -20.07 -3.51
C GLY A 127 -7.02 -20.22 -3.66
N GLN A 128 -7.45 -21.03 -4.62
CA GLN A 128 -8.84 -21.45 -4.82
C GLN A 128 -9.77 -20.45 -5.54
N GLY A 129 -9.28 -19.76 -6.57
CA GLY A 129 -10.13 -19.20 -7.63
C GLY A 129 -10.32 -17.68 -7.66
N GLY A 130 -9.76 -16.95 -6.69
CA GLY A 130 -9.66 -15.48 -6.74
C GLY A 130 -8.39 -14.99 -7.46
N LEU A 131 -8.40 -13.71 -7.86
CA LEU A 131 -7.20 -13.03 -8.34
C LEU A 131 -6.19 -12.93 -7.18
N PRO A 132 -4.91 -13.24 -7.41
CA PRO A 132 -3.91 -13.17 -6.36
C PRO A 132 -3.77 -11.72 -5.88
N SER A 133 -3.64 -11.52 -4.57
CA SER A 133 -3.42 -10.20 -3.98
C SER A 133 -2.44 -10.28 -2.82
N MET A 134 -1.89 -9.14 -2.41
CA MET A 134 -1.09 -9.04 -1.19
C MET A 134 -1.35 -7.75 -0.44
N ASP A 135 -1.06 -7.77 0.85
CA ASP A 135 -0.76 -6.58 1.63
C ASP A 135 0.56 -6.76 2.37
N GLY A 136 1.12 -5.65 2.84
CA GLY A 136 2.31 -5.73 3.67
C GLY A 136 2.78 -4.38 4.19
N ARG A 137 3.67 -4.49 5.18
CA ARG A 137 4.45 -3.39 5.71
C ARG A 137 5.91 -3.74 5.64
N PHE A 138 6.69 -2.88 5.02
CA PHE A 138 8.11 -3.09 4.78
C PHE A 138 8.91 -1.90 5.26
N GLN A 139 10.17 -2.13 5.59
CA GLN A 139 11.10 -1.09 6.03
C GLN A 139 12.43 -1.22 5.32
N PHE A 140 13.06 -0.08 5.07
CA PHE A 140 14.44 -0.02 4.57
C PHE A 140 15.16 1.21 5.13
N ARG A 141 16.49 1.16 5.15
CA ARG A 141 17.34 2.24 5.65
C ARG A 141 18.31 2.68 4.58
N ILE A 142 18.55 3.99 4.50
CA ILE A 142 19.60 4.57 3.69
C ILE A 142 20.56 5.29 4.66
N THR A 143 21.79 4.79 4.73
CA THR A 143 22.85 5.33 5.60
C THR A 143 23.06 6.82 5.33
N GLY A 144 22.89 7.66 6.36
CA GLY A 144 23.01 9.11 6.23
C GLY A 144 21.74 9.84 5.78
N HIS A 145 20.68 9.14 5.33
CA HIS A 145 19.46 9.76 4.83
C HIS A 145 18.22 9.47 5.69
N GLY A 146 18.10 8.26 6.26
CA GLY A 146 17.04 7.92 7.21
C GLY A 146 16.52 6.50 7.14
N HIS A 147 15.43 6.28 7.89
CA HIS A 147 14.65 5.04 7.95
C HIS A 147 13.30 5.28 7.27
N TYR A 148 12.83 4.33 6.48
CA TYR A 148 11.61 4.45 5.69
C TYR A 148 10.72 3.24 5.92
N GLU A 149 9.42 3.48 5.97
CA GLU A 149 8.38 2.46 6.03
C GLU A 149 7.49 2.55 4.79
N ILE A 150 7.07 1.40 4.30
CA ILE A 150 6.21 1.25 3.14
C ILE A 150 4.99 0.50 3.60
N PHE A 151 3.81 1.02 3.29
CA PHE A 151 2.56 0.33 3.46
C PHE A 151 1.97 0.02 2.09
N ILE A 152 1.62 -1.25 1.89
CA ILE A 152 0.90 -1.74 0.72
C ILE A 152 -0.43 -2.28 1.25
N PRO A 153 -1.58 -1.65 0.93
CA PRO A 153 -2.89 -2.21 1.26
C PRO A 153 -3.15 -3.46 0.44
N THR A 154 -4.21 -4.21 0.76
CA THR A 154 -4.58 -5.38 -0.02
C THR A 154 -4.80 -5.00 -1.48
N THR A 155 -3.87 -5.39 -2.33
CA THR A 155 -3.77 -4.98 -3.74
C THR A 155 -3.61 -6.22 -4.61
N GLU A 156 -4.35 -6.27 -5.71
CA GLU A 156 -4.25 -7.35 -6.69
C GLU A 156 -2.85 -7.38 -7.33
N ILE A 157 -2.31 -8.59 -7.48
CA ILE A 157 -1.05 -8.86 -8.15
C ILE A 157 -1.34 -9.09 -9.62
N VAL A 158 -0.88 -8.17 -10.46
CA VAL A 158 -0.96 -8.30 -11.92
C VAL A 158 0.11 -9.29 -12.38
N ARG A 159 -0.22 -10.12 -13.38
CA ARG A 159 0.80 -10.98 -14.00
C ARG A 159 1.67 -10.13 -14.93
N PRO A 160 3.00 -10.35 -14.94
CA PRO A 160 3.91 -9.69 -15.87
C PRO A 160 3.61 -10.03 -17.33
#